data_AF-T1BXP0-F1
#
_entry.id   AF-T1BXP0-F1
#
_cell.length_a   1.000
_cell.length_b   1.000
_cell.length_c   1.000
_cell.angle_alpha   90.00
_cell.angle_beta   90.00
_cell.angle_gamma   90.00
#
_symmetry.space_group_name_H-M   'P 1'
#
loop_
_entity.id
_entity.type
_entity.pdbx_description
1 polymer ?
#
loop_
_entity_poly.entity_id
_entity_poly.type
_entity_poly.pdbx_seq_one_letter_code
_entity_poly.pdbx_strand_id
1 'polypeptide(L)'
;MHYLKIIAQTASIMPTRQITREGLELKDSVELADAHSHIDLIKDPIIIRDSIEYGVKTIITDGVDTKSNMECLSISDNNNIFAALGLDPEHCMVMKDDEIEFNVSLIKENAQ
;
A
#
# COMPACT_ATOMS: atom_id res chain seq x y z
N MET A 1 -15.16 27.58 1.11
CA MET A 1 -13.96 26.74 1.17
C MET A 1 -14.11 25.77 2.34
N HIS A 2 -14.54 24.54 2.07
CA HIS A 2 -14.67 23.48 3.07
C HIS A 2 -13.47 22.54 2.90
N TYR A 3 -12.67 22.41 3.97
CA TYR A 3 -11.65 21.38 4.10
C TYR A 3 -12.34 20.08 4.52
N LEU A 4 -12.28 19.04 3.69
CA LEU A 4 -12.63 17.69 4.10
C LEU A 4 -11.48 17.11 4.91
N LYS A 5 -11.76 16.84 6.19
CA LYS A 5 -10.96 15.96 7.05
C LYS A 5 -11.11 14.53 6.53
N ILE A 6 -10.04 13.93 6.03
CA ILE A 6 -9.95 12.48 5.87
C ILE A 6 -9.73 11.88 7.26
N ILE A 7 -10.70 11.09 7.70
CA ILE A 7 -10.68 10.34 8.95
C ILE A 7 -9.92 9.04 8.66
N ALA A 8 -8.65 8.97 9.07
CA ALA A 8 -7.94 7.69 9.21
C ALA A 8 -8.49 7.00 10.47
N GLN A 9 -9.25 5.93 10.28
CA GLN A 9 -9.89 5.19 11.35
C GLN A 9 -8.91 4.17 11.99
N THR A 10 -8.54 4.48 13.23
CA THR A 10 -8.25 3.57 14.35
C THR A 10 -7.01 2.66 14.31
N ALA A 11 -5.86 3.22 14.70
CA ALA A 11 -4.95 2.52 15.60
C ALA A 11 -5.25 2.96 17.04
N SER A 12 -5.81 2.06 17.84
CA SER A 12 -6.07 2.28 19.27
C SER A 12 -4.75 2.46 20.02
N ILE A 13 -4.44 3.69 20.42
CA ILE A 13 -3.28 4.02 21.24
C ILE A 13 -3.49 3.40 22.63
N MET A 14 -2.79 2.29 22.93
CA MET A 14 -2.64 1.82 24.31
C MET A 14 -1.50 2.58 25.01
N PRO A 15 -1.61 2.84 26.32
CA PRO A 15 -0.67 3.68 27.05
C PRO A 15 0.70 3.00 27.17
N THR A 16 1.75 3.74 26.83
CA THR A 16 3.15 3.36 27.05
C THR A 16 3.42 3.28 28.56
N ARG A 17 3.29 2.07 29.13
CA ARG A 17 3.77 1.81 30.50
C ARG A 17 5.29 1.74 30.48
N GLN A 18 5.94 2.70 31.14
CA GLN A 18 7.30 2.50 31.64
C GLN A 18 7.28 1.29 32.58
N ILE A 19 7.97 0.21 32.21
CA ILE A 19 8.28 -0.89 33.12
C ILE A 19 9.79 -0.99 33.24
N THR A 20 10.22 -0.86 34.49
CA THR A 20 11.59 -0.88 34.99
C THR A 20 12.29 -2.22 34.79
N ARG A 21 13.63 -2.13 34.72
CA ARG A 21 14.67 -3.15 34.80
C ARG A 21 14.25 -4.55 35.29
N GLU A 22 14.81 -5.53 34.57
CA GLU A 22 14.94 -6.97 34.85
C GLU A 22 13.83 -7.88 34.28
N GLY A 23 14.12 -8.44 33.10
CA GLY A 23 13.87 -9.88 32.89
C GLY A 23 12.73 -10.33 32.00
N LEU A 24 12.18 -9.50 31.11
CA LEU A 24 11.30 -9.97 30.04
C LEU A 24 11.51 -9.14 28.75
N GLU A 25 12.39 -9.60 27.87
CA GLU A 25 12.36 -9.18 26.47
C GLU A 25 11.13 -9.82 25.82
N LEU A 26 10.08 -9.02 25.61
CA LEU A 26 8.99 -9.39 24.72
C LEU A 26 9.58 -9.48 23.31
N LYS A 27 9.87 -10.71 22.88
CA LYS A 27 10.49 -11.04 21.60
C LYS A 27 9.46 -11.18 20.47
N ASP A 28 8.36 -10.44 20.57
CA ASP A 28 7.34 -10.38 19.53
C ASP A 28 7.40 -8.96 18.95
N SER A 29 8.25 -8.78 17.94
CA SER A 29 8.17 -7.58 17.11
C SER A 29 6.85 -7.60 16.37
N VAL A 30 6.00 -6.60 16.60
CA VAL A 30 4.77 -6.43 15.81
C VAL A 30 5.18 -6.06 14.39
N GLU A 31 4.88 -6.94 13.44
CA GLU A 31 5.04 -6.67 12.02
C GLU A 31 3.75 -6.05 11.49
N LEU A 32 3.85 -4.88 10.85
CA LEU A 32 2.71 -4.19 10.25
C LEU A 32 2.72 -4.40 8.74
N ALA A 33 1.54 -4.65 8.18
CA ALA A 33 1.31 -4.68 6.74
C ALA A 33 0.28 -3.61 6.38
N ASP A 34 0.64 -2.72 5.46
CA ASP A 34 -0.32 -1.83 4.81
C ASP A 34 -0.88 -2.56 3.59
N ALA A 35 -2.14 -3.02 3.71
CA ALA A 35 -2.78 -3.84 2.69
C ALA A 35 -3.49 -3.03 1.60
N HIS A 36 -3.51 -1.70 1.70
CA HIS A 36 -4.18 -0.85 0.71
C HIS A 36 -3.53 0.53 0.65
N SER A 37 -2.69 0.75 -0.35
CA SER A 37 -1.89 1.97 -0.48
C SER A 37 -1.83 2.44 -1.93
N HIS A 38 -1.94 3.75 -2.16
CA HIS A 38 -1.72 4.36 -3.46
C HIS A 38 -0.36 5.05 -3.48
N ILE A 39 0.72 4.24 -3.44
CA ILE A 39 2.09 4.75 -3.43
C ILE A 39 2.38 5.52 -4.73
N ASP A 40 1.73 5.17 -5.83
CA ASP A 40 1.76 5.88 -7.11
C ASP A 40 1.39 7.38 -6.98
N LEU A 41 0.60 7.74 -5.96
CA LEU A 41 0.24 9.14 -5.69
C LEU A 41 1.23 9.87 -4.78
N ILE A 42 2.16 9.16 -4.14
CA ILE A 42 3.14 9.72 -3.22
C ILE A 42 4.35 10.23 -4.02
N LYS A 43 4.53 11.56 -4.04
CA LYS A 43 5.63 12.21 -4.77
C LYS A 43 6.98 12.17 -4.04
N ASP A 44 6.97 11.93 -2.74
CA ASP A 44 8.17 11.95 -1.91
C ASP A 44 8.55 10.53 -1.47
N PRO A 45 9.62 9.94 -2.05
CA PRO A 45 10.06 8.58 -1.71
C PRO A 45 10.53 8.44 -0.25
N ILE A 46 10.81 9.55 0.44
CA ILE A 46 11.20 9.53 1.86
C ILE A 46 10.07 8.94 2.71
N ILE A 47 8.81 9.21 2.37
CA ILE A 47 7.65 8.74 3.15
C ILE A 47 7.57 7.21 3.17
N ILE A 48 7.87 6.57 2.03
CA ILE A 48 7.86 5.11 1.89
C ILE A 48 8.98 4.51 2.76
N ARG A 49 10.19 5.07 2.67
CA ARG A 49 11.35 4.62 3.45
C ARG A 49 11.10 4.77 4.94
N ASP A 50 10.58 5.92 5.36
CA ASP A 50 10.29 6.20 6.76
C ASP A 50 9.23 5.21 7.28
N SER A 51 8.19 4.88 6.50
CA SER A 51 7.19 3.87 6.88
C SER A 51 7.81 2.49 7.16
N ILE A 52 8.79 2.09 6.34
CA ILE A 52 9.54 0.83 6.54
C ILE A 52 10.40 0.90 7.81
N GLU A 53 11.05 2.04 8.05
CA GLU A 53 11.85 2.28 9.27
C GLU A 53 11.00 2.24 10.55
N TYR A 54 9.76 2.75 10.49
CA TYR A 54 8.83 2.75 11.61
C TYR A 54 8.06 1.43 11.80
N GLY A 55 8.39 0.38 11.04
CA GLY A 55 7.92 -0.99 11.31
C GLY A 55 6.88 -1.55 10.34
N VAL A 56 6.53 -0.82 9.27
CA VAL A 56 5.73 -1.39 8.17
C VAL A 56 6.62 -2.30 7.32
N LYS A 57 6.40 -3.61 7.39
CA LYS A 57 7.23 -4.61 6.70
C LYS A 57 6.76 -4.89 5.29
N THR A 58 5.45 -4.74 5.06
CA THR A 58 4.82 -5.05 3.79
C THR A 58 3.88 -3.91 3.43
N ILE A 59 3.96 -3.44 2.19
CA ILE A 59 3.03 -2.49 1.60
C ILE A 59 2.51 -3.10 0.31
N ILE A 60 1.20 -3.12 0.18
CA ILE A 60 0.51 -3.46 -1.06
C ILE A 60 0.13 -2.15 -1.74
N THR A 61 0.64 -1.93 -2.97
CA THR A 61 0.29 -0.77 -3.79
C THR A 61 -0.73 -1.15 -4.84
N ASP A 62 -1.86 -0.42 -4.89
CA ASP A 62 -3.02 -0.79 -5.70
C ASP A 62 -3.12 0.00 -6.99
N GLY A 63 -3.03 -0.71 -8.12
CA GLY A 63 -3.36 -0.21 -9.44
C GLY A 63 -4.84 -0.44 -9.76
N VAL A 64 -5.48 0.57 -10.35
CA VAL A 64 -6.92 0.61 -10.64
C VAL A 64 -7.23 0.83 -12.12
N ASP A 65 -6.21 1.23 -12.89
CA ASP A 65 -6.28 1.50 -14.32
C ASP A 65 -4.94 1.19 -15.00
N THR A 66 -4.87 1.38 -16.33
CA THR A 66 -3.65 1.15 -17.11
C THR A 66 -2.44 1.87 -16.54
N LYS A 67 -2.61 3.15 -16.18
CA LYS A 67 -1.49 3.99 -15.76
C LYS A 67 -0.97 3.57 -14.38
N SER A 68 -1.87 3.49 -13.41
CA SER A 68 -1.56 3.11 -12.03
C SER A 68 -1.07 1.67 -11.93
N ASN A 69 -1.58 0.72 -12.74
CA ASN A 69 -1.04 -0.63 -12.81
C ASN A 69 0.44 -0.65 -13.24
N MET A 70 0.79 0.12 -14.27
CA MET A 70 2.17 0.22 -14.75
C MET A 70 3.07 0.92 -13.73
N GLU A 71 2.57 1.95 -13.05
CA GLU A 71 3.31 2.64 -11.98
C GLU A 71 3.53 1.70 -10.77
N CYS A 72 2.51 0.97 -10.34
CA CYS A 72 2.61 -0.02 -9.26
C CYS A 72 3.65 -1.10 -9.58
N LEU A 73 3.65 -1.65 -10.79
CA LEU A 73 4.69 -2.58 -11.24
C LEU A 73 6.09 -1.96 -11.18
N SER A 74 6.23 -0.69 -11.60
CA SER A 74 7.53 0.00 -11.62
C SER A 74 8.10 0.28 -10.22
N ILE A 75 7.22 0.49 -9.23
CA ILE A 75 7.59 0.84 -7.85
C ILE A 75 7.76 -0.41 -6.98
N SER A 76 7.06 -1.50 -7.31
CA SER A 76 7.19 -2.76 -6.57
C SER A 76 8.63 -3.28 -6.57
N ASP A 77 9.09 -3.75 -5.42
CA ASP A 77 10.45 -4.27 -5.23
C ASP A 77 10.46 -5.77 -4.89
N ASN A 78 9.27 -6.39 -4.75
CA ASN A 78 9.07 -7.79 -4.33
C ASN A 78 9.73 -8.14 -2.98
N ASN A 79 9.99 -7.14 -2.14
CA ASN A 79 10.58 -7.30 -0.82
C ASN A 79 9.71 -6.63 0.25
N ASN A 80 9.54 -5.31 0.15
CA ASN A 80 8.69 -4.54 1.05
C ASN A 80 7.46 -4.00 0.36
N ILE A 81 7.49 -3.82 -0.96
CA ILE A 81 6.41 -3.23 -1.76
C ILE A 81 5.99 -4.23 -2.83
N PHE A 82 4.71 -4.60 -2.80
CA PHE A 82 4.11 -5.56 -3.73
C PHE A 82 2.98 -4.89 -4.50
N ALA A 83 2.91 -5.12 -5.81
CA ALA A 83 1.85 -4.56 -6.64
C ALA A 83 0.60 -5.44 -6.58
N ALA A 84 -0.55 -4.82 -6.34
CA ALA A 84 -1.85 -5.37 -6.62
C ALA A 84 -2.38 -4.72 -7.90
N LEU A 85 -2.60 -5.52 -8.94
CA LEU A 85 -3.07 -5.03 -10.24
C LEU A 85 -4.57 -5.25 -10.37
N GLY A 86 -5.27 -4.23 -10.86
CA GLY A 86 -6.73 -4.24 -10.86
C GLY A 86 -7.36 -3.34 -11.92
N LEU A 87 -8.69 -3.41 -11.95
CA LEU A 87 -9.55 -2.56 -12.75
C LEU A 87 -10.69 -2.09 -11.85
N ASP A 88 -10.70 -0.80 -11.54
CA ASP A 88 -11.79 -0.20 -10.77
C ASP A 88 -12.99 0.05 -11.70
N PRO A 89 -14.22 -0.33 -11.29
CA PRO A 89 -15.43 -0.11 -12.08
C PRO A 89 -15.63 1.33 -12.58
N GLU A 90 -15.23 2.35 -11.81
CA GLU A 90 -15.37 3.76 -12.20
C GLU A 90 -14.51 4.08 -13.42
N HIS A 91 -13.28 3.56 -13.47
CA HIS A 91 -12.35 3.76 -14.58
C HIS A 91 -12.78 2.94 -15.81
N CYS A 92 -13.34 1.75 -15.59
CA CYS A 92 -13.84 0.90 -16.68
C CYS A 92 -14.94 1.57 -17.51
N MET A 93 -15.73 2.48 -16.94
CA MET A 93 -16.82 3.16 -17.66
C MET A 93 -16.35 4.04 -18.83
N VAL A 94 -15.09 4.49 -18.79
CA VAL A 94 -14.50 5.40 -19.78
C VAL A 94 -13.35 4.77 -20.58
N MET A 95 -12.95 3.56 -20.23
CA MET A 95 -11.96 2.79 -20.97
C MET A 95 -12.53 2.24 -22.28
N LYS A 96 -11.64 2.02 -23.23
CA LYS A 96 -11.96 1.26 -24.44
C LYS A 96 -11.78 -0.23 -24.19
N ASP A 97 -12.44 -1.06 -24.99
CA ASP A 97 -12.36 -2.52 -24.89
C ASP A 97 -10.91 -3.03 -25.02
N ASP A 98 -10.11 -2.46 -25.91
CA ASP A 98 -8.70 -2.82 -26.09
C ASP A 98 -7.84 -2.51 -24.86
N GLU A 99 -8.14 -1.42 -24.16
CA GLU A 99 -7.51 -1.05 -22.91
C GLU A 99 -7.90 -2.00 -21.76
N ILE A 100 -9.17 -2.42 -21.70
CA ILE A 100 -9.63 -3.43 -20.73
C ILE A 100 -8.94 -4.77 -20.99
N GLU A 101 -8.89 -5.21 -22.24
CA GLU A 101 -8.22 -6.45 -22.65
C GLU A 101 -6.72 -6.44 -22.29
N PHE A 102 -6.06 -5.30 -22.51
CA PHE A 102 -4.67 -5.11 -22.09
C PHE A 102 -4.50 -5.32 -20.59
N ASN A 103 -5.31 -4.65 -19.74
CA ASN A 103 -5.19 -4.77 -18.29
C ASN A 103 -5.53 -6.19 -17.80
N VAL A 104 -6.55 -6.83 -18.36
CA VAL A 104 -6.88 -8.23 -18.01
C VAL A 104 -5.71 -9.17 -18.35
N SER A 105 -5.03 -8.94 -19.47
CA SER A 105 -3.84 -9.72 -19.85
C SER A 105 -2.67 -9.45 -18.90
N LEU A 106 -2.41 -8.17 -18.61
CA LEU A 106 -1.38 -7.74 -17.67
C LEU A 106 -1.57 -8.38 -16.27
N ILE A 107 -2.80 -8.38 -15.75
CA ILE A 107 -3.13 -9.00 -14.46
C ILE A 107 -2.85 -10.51 -14.50
N LYS A 108 -3.25 -11.20 -15.56
CA LYS A 108 -3.05 -12.66 -15.69
C LYS A 108 -1.57 -13.02 -15.79
N GLU A 109 -0.78 -12.24 -16.52
CA GLU A 109 0.66 -12.46 -16.70
C GLU A 109 1.47 -12.26 -15.41
N ASN A 110 0.93 -11.47 -14.48
CA ASN A 110 1.56 -11.14 -13.20
C ASN A 110 0.88 -11.82 -11.99
N ALA A 111 -0.08 -12.72 -12.23
CA ALA A 111 -0.68 -13.52 -11.17
C ALA A 111 0.36 -14.55 -10.67
N GLN A 112 1.00 -14.25 -9.53
CA GLN A 112 1.91 -15.15 -8.82
C GLN A 112 1.20 -15.93 -7.72
#